data_AF-A0AAW0B8G0-F1
#
_entry.id   AF-A0AAW0B8G0-F1
#
_cell.length_a   1.000
_cell.length_b   1.000
_cell.length_c   1.000
_cell.angle_alpha   90.00
_cell.angle_beta   90.00
_cell.angle_gamma   90.00
#
_symmetry.space_group_name_H-M   'P 1'
#
loop_
_entity.id
_entity.type
_entity.pdbx_description
1 polymer ?
#
loop_
_entity_poly.entity_id
_entity_poly.type
_entity_poly.pdbx_seq_one_letter_code
_entity_poly.pdbx_strand_id
1 'polypeptide(L)'
;MALDEAMKVDYSKEVAIWEKAVVQWEQGKSRECPYDLPECSLTLALVKKQLAEEDHARVASGRSNMESTISSMVVEGIEIEDAQRAVLSAISKSKHTPYQETNIQQRRTALLHRIQRLQKTQRTHIPQLSPYLPSLSSKEAVLAPEKIPLVLPSALDPQSRIKICSQDVINLEERLRHAQAVESLARLRMHLRSRSVAYKHSSNVIRSQSVQTRNRTLQDQLEGRIKGCQQMYCAARDALLSLRGPGEWTQVLQELKDEDVRGIGERLLLEEEKEILRKAQELAGVSTGTIRGYFGGTENIATVPVNPVLARGESKNLHLSWIWYTTGIHGNAEQVKKREGASVEEIISSSSSLLQVYVYNGAKHAPELELVNEEMRRAVAFCRWKSQWWQQQLERRTGIESCLIEGLHAYSLEHARTETARAELWEEKWAPLQKRVEIILTCLDDPEADLEAKLSSVGSLEVEIELETDVWATEDPDDIQ
;
A
#
# COMPACT_ATOMS: atom_id res chain seq x y z
N MET A 1 19.48 -7.10 1.93
CA MET A 1 20.85 -6.88 2.45
C MET A 1 21.05 -5.49 3.05
N ALA A 2 21.06 -4.37 2.31
CA ALA A 2 21.34 -3.05 2.91
C ALA A 2 20.35 -2.58 4.00
N LEU A 3 19.06 -2.93 3.87
CA LEU A 3 18.04 -2.62 4.89
C LEU A 3 18.02 -3.65 6.03
N ASP A 4 18.42 -4.90 5.75
CA ASP A 4 18.48 -5.98 6.76
C ASP A 4 19.58 -5.72 7.78
N GLU A 5 20.75 -5.26 7.32
CA GLU A 5 21.86 -4.91 8.19
C GLU A 5 21.52 -3.67 9.04
N ALA A 6 20.95 -2.62 8.45
CA ALA A 6 20.56 -1.42 9.17
C ALA A 6 19.54 -1.70 10.29
N MET A 7 18.56 -2.58 10.05
CA MET A 7 17.55 -2.92 11.05
C MET A 7 18.03 -3.91 12.11
N LYS A 8 18.91 -4.86 11.76
CA LYS A 8 19.56 -5.71 12.76
C LYS A 8 20.47 -4.88 13.67
N VAL A 9 21.06 -3.81 13.16
CA VAL A 9 21.85 -2.85 13.94
C VAL A 9 20.97 -2.02 14.87
N ASP A 10 19.87 -1.47 14.37
CA ASP A 10 19.03 -0.54 15.13
C ASP A 10 18.02 -1.24 16.09
N TYR A 11 17.53 -2.45 15.75
CA TYR A 11 16.41 -3.13 16.44
C TYR A 11 16.65 -4.63 16.70
N SER A 12 17.90 -5.05 16.93
CA SER A 12 18.29 -6.47 17.03
C SER A 12 17.44 -7.32 18.00
N LYS A 13 17.05 -6.74 19.14
CA LYS A 13 16.27 -7.45 20.18
C LYS A 13 14.85 -7.77 19.71
N GLU A 14 14.24 -6.86 18.96
CA GLU A 14 12.85 -6.97 18.48
C GLU A 14 12.75 -8.00 17.35
N VAL A 15 13.75 -7.99 16.45
CA VAL A 15 13.91 -9.00 15.40
C VAL A 15 13.96 -10.39 16.01
N ALA A 16 14.80 -10.60 17.05
CA ALA A 16 14.94 -11.90 17.69
C ALA A 16 13.65 -12.40 18.37
N ILE A 17 12.85 -11.51 18.97
CA ILE A 17 11.59 -11.89 19.61
C ILE A 17 10.55 -12.27 18.56
N TRP A 18 10.48 -11.52 17.47
CA TRP A 18 9.53 -11.79 16.39
C TRP A 18 9.92 -13.06 15.61
N GLU A 19 11.21 -13.29 15.34
CA GLU A 19 11.72 -14.55 14.77
C GLU A 19 11.32 -15.75 15.63
N LYS A 20 11.45 -15.63 16.96
CA LYS A 20 10.98 -16.67 17.89
C LYS A 20 9.47 -16.88 17.82
N ALA A 21 8.68 -15.82 17.69
CA ALA A 21 7.22 -15.91 17.54
C ALA A 21 6.82 -16.61 16.24
N VAL A 22 7.53 -16.35 15.13
CA VAL A 22 7.32 -17.05 13.85
C VAL A 22 7.68 -18.52 13.96
N VAL A 23 8.85 -18.84 14.49
CA VAL A 23 9.25 -20.24 14.67
C VAL A 23 8.23 -21.00 15.54
N GLN A 24 7.69 -20.35 16.58
CA GLN A 24 6.63 -20.94 17.41
C GLN A 24 5.31 -21.13 16.64
N TRP A 25 4.94 -20.20 15.78
CA TRP A 25 3.75 -20.31 14.94
C TRP A 25 3.90 -21.38 13.84
N GLU A 26 5.04 -21.43 13.14
CA GLU A 26 5.35 -22.44 12.12
C GLU A 26 5.39 -23.85 12.70
N GLN A 27 5.86 -23.99 13.94
CA GLN A 27 5.80 -25.25 14.69
C GLN A 27 4.38 -25.60 15.20
N GLY A 28 3.37 -24.79 14.89
CA GLY A 28 1.98 -24.98 15.31
C GLY A 28 1.74 -24.78 16.81
N LYS A 29 2.68 -24.16 17.54
CA LYS A 29 2.60 -23.93 18.98
C LYS A 29 1.84 -22.64 19.33
N SER A 30 1.72 -21.70 18.38
CA SER A 30 0.91 -20.49 18.50
C SER A 30 -0.35 -20.56 17.64
N ARG A 31 -1.46 -20.04 18.15
CA ARG A 31 -2.72 -19.87 17.38
C ARG A 31 -2.80 -18.52 16.69
N GLU A 32 -2.11 -17.52 17.20
CA GLU A 32 -2.09 -16.17 16.65
C GLU A 32 -1.02 -16.10 15.57
N CYS A 33 -1.42 -15.69 14.37
CA CYS A 33 -0.53 -15.54 13.23
C CYS A 33 0.36 -14.31 13.45
N PRO A 34 1.70 -14.46 13.54
CA PRO A 34 2.60 -13.34 13.71
C PRO A 34 2.60 -12.38 12.52
N TYR A 35 1.94 -12.76 11.41
CA TYR A 35 1.71 -11.95 10.21
C TYR A 35 0.41 -11.15 10.23
N ASP A 36 -0.50 -11.41 11.18
CA ASP A 36 -1.71 -10.61 11.33
C ASP A 36 -1.35 -9.26 11.94
N LEU A 37 -1.87 -8.20 11.35
CA LEU A 37 -1.65 -6.85 11.85
C LEU A 37 -2.40 -6.68 13.18
N PRO A 38 -1.81 -5.97 14.17
CA PRO A 38 -2.54 -5.59 15.36
C PRO A 38 -3.83 -4.88 14.94
N GLU A 39 -4.98 -5.34 15.45
CA GLU A 39 -6.24 -4.64 15.21
C GLU A 39 -6.10 -3.19 15.67
N CYS A 40 -6.60 -2.25 14.86
CA CYS A 40 -6.60 -0.85 15.25
C CYS A 40 -7.47 -0.70 16.51
N SER A 41 -6.84 -0.53 17.67
CA SER A 41 -7.52 -0.58 18.97
C SER A 41 -8.60 0.50 19.13
N LEU A 42 -8.54 1.55 18.31
CA LEU A 42 -9.47 2.67 18.31
C LEU A 42 -10.02 2.89 16.89
N THR A 43 -11.24 2.40 16.65
CA THR A 43 -11.98 2.66 15.40
C THR A 43 -13.12 3.63 15.65
N LEU A 44 -13.50 4.41 14.63
CA LEU A 44 -14.67 5.28 14.71
C LEU A 44 -15.94 4.48 14.98
N ALA A 45 -16.03 3.24 14.48
CA ALA A 45 -17.14 2.33 14.76
C ALA A 45 -17.23 1.96 16.25
N LEU A 46 -16.10 1.68 16.89
CA LEU A 46 -16.05 1.39 18.33
C LEU A 46 -16.49 2.61 19.15
N VAL A 47 -16.01 3.81 18.80
CA VAL A 47 -16.43 5.05 19.48
C VAL A 47 -17.92 5.32 19.27
N LYS A 48 -18.45 5.15 18.05
CA LYS A 48 -19.89 5.26 17.77
C LYS A 48 -20.72 4.27 18.59
N LYS A 49 -20.24 3.04 18.76
CA LYS A 49 -20.88 2.03 19.61
C LYS A 49 -20.92 2.49 21.07
N GLN A 50 -19.80 2.93 21.62
CA GLN A 50 -19.72 3.45 22.99
C GLN A 50 -20.67 4.64 23.20
N LEU A 51 -20.72 5.58 22.24
CA LEU A 51 -21.63 6.72 22.31
C LEU A 51 -23.10 6.28 22.28
N ALA A 52 -23.46 5.30 21.44
CA ALA A 52 -24.82 4.78 21.40
C ALA A 52 -25.24 4.10 22.72
N GLU A 53 -24.32 3.38 23.37
CA GLU A 53 -24.53 2.77 24.70
C GLU A 53 -24.69 3.85 25.79
N GLU A 54 -23.83 4.88 25.78
CA GLU A 54 -23.92 6.04 26.68
C GLU A 54 -25.27 6.77 26.52
N ASP A 55 -25.72 6.98 25.30
CA ASP A 55 -27.00 7.64 25.00
C ASP A 55 -28.19 6.78 25.41
N HIS A 56 -28.15 5.47 25.15
CA HIS A 56 -29.20 4.55 25.60
C HIS A 56 -29.32 4.57 27.12
N ALA A 57 -28.21 4.58 27.86
CA ALA A 57 -28.21 4.70 29.31
C ALA A 57 -28.82 6.03 29.79
N ARG A 58 -28.55 7.15 29.09
CA ARG A 58 -29.15 8.46 29.40
C ARG A 58 -30.66 8.46 29.19
N VAL A 59 -31.14 7.88 28.09
CA VAL A 59 -32.58 7.72 27.80
C VAL A 59 -33.23 6.81 28.85
N ALA A 60 -32.63 5.66 29.16
CA ALA A 60 -33.14 4.71 30.15
C ALA A 60 -33.23 5.31 31.56
N SER A 61 -32.30 6.20 31.92
CA SER A 61 -32.33 6.95 33.18
C SER A 61 -33.32 8.14 33.20
N GLY A 62 -34.05 8.39 32.11
CA GLY A 62 -35.02 9.49 31.99
C GLY A 62 -34.38 10.88 31.86
N ARG A 63 -33.07 10.95 31.56
CA ARG A 63 -32.31 12.22 31.49
C ARG A 63 -32.33 12.88 30.11
N SER A 64 -32.96 12.27 29.11
CA SER A 64 -33.13 12.89 27.78
C SER A 64 -34.52 12.62 27.20
N ASN A 65 -35.27 13.69 26.94
CA ASN A 65 -36.59 13.66 26.28
C ASN A 65 -36.54 14.18 24.82
N MET A 66 -35.35 14.41 24.27
CA MET A 66 -35.20 14.92 22.90
C MET A 66 -35.15 13.78 21.89
N GLU A 67 -35.79 13.98 20.73
CA GLU A 67 -35.84 13.01 19.62
C GLU A 67 -34.47 12.73 18.98
N SER A 68 -33.48 13.60 19.19
CA SER A 68 -32.11 13.43 18.71
C SER A 68 -31.12 13.72 19.82
N THR A 69 -30.02 12.97 19.86
CA THR A 69 -28.95 13.15 20.86
C THR A 69 -27.81 14.01 20.31
N ILE A 70 -27.11 14.72 21.20
CA ILE A 70 -25.95 15.57 20.88
C ILE A 70 -24.84 14.78 20.16
N SER A 71 -24.54 13.58 20.64
CA SER A 71 -23.62 12.61 20.01
C SER A 71 -24.00 12.31 18.55
N SER A 72 -25.28 12.00 18.30
CA SER A 72 -25.82 11.74 16.95
C SER A 72 -25.68 12.95 16.04
N MET A 73 -25.84 14.17 16.57
CA MET A 73 -25.63 15.40 15.81
C MET A 73 -24.17 15.57 15.40
N VAL A 74 -23.22 15.38 16.33
CA VAL A 74 -21.78 15.50 16.02
C VAL A 74 -21.34 14.42 15.02
N VAL A 75 -21.81 13.17 15.20
CA VAL A 75 -21.56 12.08 14.25
C VAL A 75 -22.11 12.41 12.86
N GLU A 76 -23.35 12.90 12.77
CA GLU A 76 -23.95 13.32 11.49
C GLU A 76 -23.13 14.44 10.84
N GLY A 77 -22.61 15.39 11.63
CA GLY A 77 -21.73 16.45 11.15
C GLY A 77 -20.45 15.92 10.48
N ILE A 78 -19.74 15.00 11.15
CA ILE A 78 -18.51 14.39 10.61
C ILE A 78 -18.81 13.57 9.34
N GLU A 79 -19.93 12.85 9.30
CA GLU A 79 -20.31 12.09 8.10
C GLU A 79 -20.72 12.97 6.92
N ILE A 80 -21.22 14.18 7.19
CA ILE A 80 -21.51 15.16 6.14
C ILE A 80 -20.20 15.72 5.58
N GLU A 81 -19.18 15.99 6.39
CA GLU A 81 -17.85 16.38 5.89
C GLU A 81 -17.24 15.31 4.98
N ASP A 82 -17.35 14.04 5.37
CA ASP A 82 -16.92 12.91 4.53
C ASP A 82 -17.68 12.87 3.20
N ALA A 83 -18.99 13.11 3.23
CA ALA A 83 -19.82 13.17 2.03
C ALA A 83 -19.48 14.39 1.14
N GLN A 84 -19.20 15.57 1.71
CA GLN A 84 -18.75 16.76 0.99
C GLN A 84 -17.44 16.47 0.23
N ARG A 85 -16.46 15.85 0.91
CA ARG A 85 -15.18 15.47 0.30
C ARG A 85 -15.34 14.44 -0.81
N ALA A 86 -16.19 13.43 -0.61
CA ALA A 86 -16.47 12.43 -1.64
C ALA A 86 -17.11 13.05 -2.90
N VAL A 87 -17.98 14.06 -2.74
CA VAL A 87 -18.57 14.79 -3.87
C VAL A 87 -17.53 15.68 -4.54
N LEU A 88 -16.69 16.40 -3.80
CA LEU A 88 -15.58 17.19 -4.36
C LEU A 88 -14.61 16.33 -5.19
N SER A 89 -14.23 15.17 -4.65
CA SER A 89 -13.38 14.20 -5.36
C SER A 89 -14.06 13.61 -6.60
N ALA A 90 -15.38 13.46 -6.59
CA ALA A 90 -16.12 13.03 -7.78
C ALA A 90 -16.15 14.13 -8.84
N ILE A 91 -16.37 15.39 -8.46
CA ILE A 91 -16.42 16.54 -9.38
C ILE A 91 -15.05 16.80 -10.01
N SER A 92 -13.96 16.66 -9.25
CA SER A 92 -12.60 16.94 -9.74
C SER A 92 -12.13 15.98 -10.83
N LYS A 93 -12.78 14.82 -11.00
CA LYS A 93 -12.45 13.90 -12.10
C LYS A 93 -12.92 14.51 -13.43
N SER A 94 -12.02 14.54 -14.41
CA SER A 94 -12.34 15.10 -15.73
C SER A 94 -13.25 14.17 -16.53
N LYS A 95 -14.18 14.75 -17.30
CA LYS A 95 -15.16 14.10 -18.19
C LYS A 95 -16.14 13.17 -17.44
N HIS A 96 -17.33 13.68 -17.17
CA HIS A 96 -18.44 12.90 -16.62
C HIS A 96 -19.33 12.38 -17.74
N THR A 97 -19.74 11.12 -17.64
CA THR A 97 -20.85 10.63 -18.44
C THR A 97 -22.17 11.23 -17.92
N PRO A 98 -23.23 11.34 -18.74
CA PRO A 98 -24.54 11.81 -18.26
C PRO A 98 -25.06 10.99 -17.05
N TYR A 99 -24.72 9.70 -16.98
CA TYR A 99 -25.01 8.85 -15.83
C TYR A 99 -24.22 9.25 -14.57
N GLN A 100 -22.94 9.62 -14.72
CA GLN A 100 -22.14 10.12 -13.59
C GLN A 100 -22.61 11.49 -13.12
N GLU A 101 -22.99 12.40 -14.04
CA GLU A 101 -23.56 13.71 -13.70
C GLU A 101 -24.87 13.58 -12.92
N THR A 102 -25.76 12.68 -13.33
CA THR A 102 -27.00 12.41 -12.59
C THR A 102 -26.73 11.85 -11.20
N ASN A 103 -25.75 10.97 -11.03
CA ASN A 103 -25.34 10.45 -9.73
C ASN A 103 -24.75 11.55 -8.82
N ILE A 104 -23.87 12.40 -9.37
CA ILE A 104 -23.32 13.56 -8.64
C ILE A 104 -24.45 14.49 -8.20
N GLN A 105 -25.44 14.75 -9.06
CA GLN A 105 -26.57 15.58 -8.71
C GLN A 105 -27.46 14.95 -7.63
N GLN A 106 -27.71 13.64 -7.68
CA GLN A 106 -28.42 12.92 -6.61
C GLN A 106 -27.67 13.02 -5.28
N ARG A 107 -26.33 12.86 -5.29
CA ARG A 107 -25.49 13.04 -4.10
C ARG A 107 -25.56 14.46 -3.55
N ARG A 108 -25.54 15.48 -4.41
CA ARG A 108 -25.72 16.90 -4.02
C ARG A 108 -27.06 17.14 -3.34
N THR A 109 -28.15 16.62 -3.91
CA THR A 109 -29.50 16.76 -3.32
C THR A 109 -29.58 16.07 -1.95
N ALA A 110 -29.07 14.84 -1.84
CA ALA A 110 -29.01 14.11 -0.57
C ALA A 110 -28.16 14.85 0.48
N LEU A 111 -27.02 15.39 0.07
CA LEU A 111 -26.13 16.19 0.91
C LEU A 111 -26.82 17.45 1.43
N LEU A 112 -27.54 18.18 0.57
CA LEU A 112 -28.29 19.38 0.96
C LEU A 112 -29.35 19.05 2.03
N HIS A 113 -30.09 17.96 1.86
CA HIS A 113 -31.08 17.53 2.87
C HIS A 113 -30.42 17.17 4.20
N ARG A 114 -29.25 16.50 4.20
CA ARG A 114 -28.49 16.20 5.41
C ARG A 114 -28.00 17.48 6.11
N ILE A 115 -27.50 18.46 5.36
CA ILE A 115 -27.05 19.75 5.90
C ILE A 115 -28.23 20.51 6.53
N GLN A 116 -29.40 20.54 5.87
CA GLN A 116 -30.61 21.15 6.42
C GLN A 116 -31.05 20.49 7.72
N ARG A 117 -31.01 19.14 7.77
CA ARG A 117 -31.30 18.37 8.98
C ARG A 117 -30.32 18.70 10.10
N LEU A 118 -29.02 18.72 9.80
CA LEU A 118 -27.97 19.08 10.78
C LEU A 118 -28.22 20.46 11.36
N GLN A 119 -28.48 21.48 10.52
CA GLN A 119 -28.76 22.84 11.02
C GLN A 119 -30.02 22.90 11.92
N LYS A 120 -31.05 22.11 11.61
CA LYS A 120 -32.24 22.01 12.47
C LYS A 120 -31.87 21.43 13.84
N THR A 121 -31.12 20.33 13.85
CA THR A 121 -30.64 19.67 15.07
C THR A 121 -29.70 20.59 15.87
N GLN A 122 -28.81 21.33 15.22
CA GLN A 122 -27.93 22.31 15.84
C GLN A 122 -28.69 23.45 16.52
N ARG A 123 -29.78 23.96 15.94
CA ARG A 123 -30.61 24.99 16.58
C ARG A 123 -31.31 24.46 17.85
N THR A 124 -31.63 23.18 17.89
CA THR A 124 -32.23 22.53 19.07
C THR A 124 -31.20 22.31 20.18
N HIS A 125 -30.01 21.80 19.85
CA HIS A 125 -28.99 21.43 20.86
C HIS A 125 -28.01 22.55 21.21
N ILE A 126 -27.71 23.46 20.28
CA ILE A 126 -26.78 24.58 20.44
C ILE A 126 -27.44 25.87 19.89
N PRO A 127 -28.44 26.43 20.60
CA PRO A 127 -29.21 27.57 20.10
C PRO A 127 -28.36 28.81 19.83
N GLN A 128 -27.28 29.00 20.60
CA GLN A 128 -26.34 30.12 20.48
C GLN A 128 -25.53 30.09 19.17
N LEU A 129 -25.54 28.97 18.45
CA LEU A 129 -24.86 28.83 17.17
C LEU A 129 -25.65 29.47 16.01
N SER A 130 -26.95 29.73 16.20
CA SER A 130 -27.85 30.23 15.15
C SER A 130 -27.33 31.44 14.34
N PRO A 131 -26.69 32.46 14.94
CA PRO A 131 -26.15 33.60 14.20
C PRO A 131 -24.96 33.28 13.31
N TYR A 132 -24.25 32.18 13.59
CA TYR A 132 -23.03 31.76 12.87
C TYR A 132 -23.31 30.74 11.78
N LEU A 133 -24.54 30.19 11.71
CA LEU A 133 -24.90 29.20 10.70
C LEU A 133 -25.08 29.85 9.32
N PRO A 134 -24.54 29.25 8.25
CA PRO A 134 -24.68 29.79 6.90
C PRO A 134 -26.15 29.75 6.46
N SER A 135 -26.61 30.84 5.85
CA SER A 135 -27.97 30.93 5.30
C SER A 135 -28.11 30.04 4.06
N LEU A 136 -28.88 28.96 4.20
CA LEU A 136 -29.16 28.00 3.12
C LEU A 136 -30.14 28.54 2.06
N SER A 137 -30.62 29.77 2.19
CA SER A 137 -31.54 30.40 1.22
C SER A 137 -30.83 31.00 0.00
N SER A 138 -29.50 31.05 -0.01
CA SER A 138 -28.74 31.54 -1.17
C SER A 138 -28.76 30.53 -2.31
N LYS A 139 -28.96 30.99 -3.55
CA LYS A 139 -28.91 30.15 -4.76
C LYS A 139 -27.59 29.39 -4.90
N GLU A 140 -26.50 29.95 -4.37
CA GLU A 140 -25.16 29.34 -4.38
C GLU A 140 -25.08 28.09 -3.49
N ALA A 141 -25.80 28.07 -2.36
CA ALA A 141 -25.84 26.92 -1.46
C ALA A 141 -26.59 25.72 -2.08
N VAL A 142 -27.56 26.00 -2.95
CA VAL A 142 -28.30 24.97 -3.68
C VAL A 142 -27.47 24.41 -4.84
N LEU A 143 -26.64 25.24 -5.47
CA LEU A 143 -25.80 24.85 -6.61
C LEU A 143 -24.54 24.08 -6.19
N ALA A 144 -23.95 24.40 -5.04
CA ALA A 144 -22.71 23.78 -4.55
C ALA A 144 -22.78 23.45 -3.04
N PRO A 145 -23.59 22.44 -2.65
CA PRO A 145 -23.69 22.01 -1.25
C PRO A 145 -22.36 21.50 -0.67
N GLU A 146 -21.44 21.08 -1.52
CA GLU A 146 -20.10 20.63 -1.15
C GLU A 146 -19.17 21.76 -0.63
N LYS A 147 -19.49 23.03 -0.87
CA LYS A 147 -18.70 24.19 -0.39
C LYS A 147 -19.29 24.88 0.82
N ILE A 148 -20.43 24.40 1.32
CA ILE A 148 -21.08 25.00 2.49
C ILE A 148 -20.21 24.71 3.72
N PRO A 149 -19.73 25.74 4.44
CA PRO A 149 -18.92 25.53 5.64
C PRO A 149 -19.79 24.91 6.73
N LEU A 150 -19.37 23.76 7.24
CA LEU A 150 -20.02 23.12 8.38
C LEU A 150 -19.44 23.71 9.67
N VAL A 151 -20.30 24.34 10.46
CA VAL A 151 -19.89 24.95 11.72
C VAL A 151 -20.00 23.90 12.82
N LEU A 152 -18.96 23.09 12.97
CA LEU A 152 -18.73 22.25 14.14
C LEU A 152 -17.91 23.00 15.20
N PRO A 153 -17.90 22.57 16.47
CA PRO A 153 -17.11 23.22 17.51
C PRO A 153 -15.64 23.45 17.11
N SER A 154 -15.02 22.53 16.36
CA SER A 154 -13.64 22.68 15.87
C SER A 154 -13.44 23.85 14.89
N ALA A 155 -14.46 24.24 14.13
CA ALA A 155 -14.42 25.32 13.14
C ALA A 155 -14.60 26.73 13.76
N LEU A 156 -14.97 26.80 15.05
CA LEU A 156 -15.13 28.05 15.77
C LEU A 156 -13.82 28.53 16.39
N ASP A 157 -13.65 29.86 16.45
CA ASP A 157 -12.57 30.49 17.21
C ASP A 157 -12.64 30.09 18.71
N PRO A 158 -11.50 29.88 19.40
CA PRO A 158 -11.49 29.45 20.80
C PRO A 158 -12.33 30.33 21.74
N GLN A 159 -12.35 31.65 21.52
CA GLN A 159 -13.10 32.59 22.37
C GLN A 159 -14.62 32.48 22.16
N SER A 160 -15.03 32.24 20.92
CA SER A 160 -16.44 32.04 20.55
C SER A 160 -16.93 30.65 20.99
N ARG A 161 -16.07 29.64 20.92
CA ARG A 161 -16.39 28.25 21.28
C ARG A 161 -16.81 28.11 22.75
N ILE A 162 -16.08 28.73 23.68
CA ILE A 162 -16.39 28.68 25.11
C ILE A 162 -17.74 29.34 25.43
N LYS A 163 -18.13 30.35 24.66
CA LYS A 163 -19.40 31.04 24.83
C LYS A 163 -20.56 30.23 24.27
N ILE A 164 -20.38 29.64 23.09
CA ILE A 164 -21.45 29.01 22.29
C ILE A 164 -21.68 27.54 22.65
N CYS A 165 -20.62 26.77 22.88
CA CYS A 165 -20.68 25.33 23.04
C CYS A 165 -20.48 24.91 24.50
N SER A 166 -21.24 23.90 24.96
CA SER A 166 -20.96 23.25 26.23
C SER A 166 -19.74 22.33 26.12
N GLN A 167 -19.06 22.12 27.25
CA GLN A 167 -17.86 21.27 27.31
C GLN A 167 -18.11 19.83 26.83
N ASP A 168 -19.32 19.32 27.03
CA ASP A 168 -19.68 17.96 26.59
C ASP A 168 -19.63 17.81 25.06
N VAL A 169 -20.07 18.81 24.29
CA VAL A 169 -20.01 18.76 22.81
C VAL A 169 -18.55 18.79 22.33
N ILE A 170 -17.73 19.60 22.98
CA ILE A 170 -16.30 19.73 22.67
C ILE A 170 -15.58 18.41 22.90
N ASN A 171 -15.81 17.78 24.06
CA ASN A 171 -15.20 16.49 24.42
C ASN A 171 -15.69 15.36 23.49
N LEU A 172 -16.97 15.38 23.08
CA LEU A 172 -17.51 14.40 22.13
C LEU A 172 -16.86 14.53 20.76
N GLU A 173 -16.73 15.75 20.24
CA GLU A 173 -16.03 15.99 18.98
C GLU A 173 -14.56 15.58 19.08
N GLU A 174 -13.87 15.92 20.16
CA GLU A 174 -12.47 15.53 20.39
C GLU A 174 -12.29 14.01 20.32
N ARG A 175 -13.13 13.24 21.03
CA ARG A 175 -13.10 11.76 21.01
C ARG A 175 -13.28 11.22 19.59
N LEU A 176 -14.23 11.77 18.83
CA LEU A 176 -14.51 11.34 17.46
C LEU A 176 -13.38 11.71 16.48
N ARG A 177 -12.80 12.91 16.60
CA ARG A 177 -11.68 13.36 15.75
C ARG A 177 -10.41 12.56 16.04
N HIS A 178 -10.15 12.21 17.30
CA HIS A 178 -9.03 11.36 17.67
C HIS A 178 -9.16 9.97 17.03
N ALA A 179 -10.33 9.35 17.13
CA ALA A 179 -10.60 8.08 16.45
C ALA A 179 -10.48 8.19 14.93
N GLN A 180 -10.98 9.28 14.33
CA GLN A 180 -10.86 9.52 12.89
C GLN A 180 -9.40 9.65 12.43
N ALA A 181 -8.55 10.32 13.20
CA ALA A 181 -7.12 10.48 12.90
C ALA A 181 -6.38 9.14 12.98
N VAL A 182 -6.59 8.35 14.03
CA VAL A 182 -5.95 7.03 14.20
C VAL A 182 -6.41 6.05 13.11
N GLU A 183 -7.71 6.01 12.82
CA GLU A 183 -8.26 5.12 11.80
C GLU A 183 -7.82 5.52 10.38
N SER A 184 -7.75 6.82 10.07
CA SER A 184 -7.27 7.29 8.77
C SER A 184 -5.80 6.96 8.53
N LEU A 185 -4.94 7.02 9.56
CA LEU A 185 -3.56 6.54 9.46
C LEU A 185 -3.47 5.02 9.23
N ALA A 186 -4.29 4.23 9.94
CA ALA A 186 -4.33 2.78 9.75
C ALA A 186 -4.77 2.41 8.32
N ARG A 187 -5.81 3.08 7.81
CA ARG A 187 -6.27 2.92 6.42
C ARG A 187 -5.23 3.40 5.40
N LEU A 188 -4.53 4.49 5.68
CA LEU A 188 -3.44 5.00 4.84
C LEU A 188 -2.33 3.93 4.70
N ARG A 189 -1.86 3.37 5.82
CA ARG A 189 -0.88 2.27 5.82
C ARG A 189 -1.38 1.07 5.01
N MET A 190 -2.63 0.66 5.20
CA MET A 190 -3.23 -0.45 4.45
C MET A 190 -3.23 -0.18 2.95
N HIS A 191 -3.66 1.00 2.51
CA HIS A 191 -3.69 1.35 1.10
C HIS A 191 -2.28 1.48 0.49
N LEU A 192 -1.30 1.97 1.25
CA LEU A 192 0.10 1.99 0.83
C LEU A 192 0.66 0.57 0.64
N ARG A 193 0.34 -0.38 1.53
CA ARG A 193 0.70 -1.80 1.31
C ARG A 193 0.03 -2.38 0.07
N SER A 194 -1.26 -2.11 -0.12
CA SER A 194 -2.00 -2.55 -1.32
C SER A 194 -1.38 -1.98 -2.60
N ARG A 195 -0.92 -0.72 -2.56
CA ARG A 195 -0.21 -0.07 -3.66
C ARG A 195 1.10 -0.80 -3.99
N SER A 196 1.94 -1.06 -2.99
CA SER A 196 3.21 -1.75 -3.22
C SER A 196 3.01 -3.17 -3.79
N VAL A 197 1.99 -3.90 -3.34
CA VAL A 197 1.62 -5.22 -3.92
C VAL A 197 1.10 -5.07 -5.34
N ALA A 198 0.24 -4.09 -5.61
CA ALA A 198 -0.29 -3.84 -6.95
C ALA A 198 0.82 -3.47 -7.94
N TYR A 199 1.81 -2.67 -7.54
CA TYR A 199 2.95 -2.35 -8.39
C TYR A 199 3.86 -3.56 -8.66
N LYS A 200 4.14 -4.40 -7.66
CA LYS A 200 4.88 -5.66 -7.86
C LYS A 200 4.15 -6.63 -8.81
N HIS A 201 2.82 -6.71 -8.70
CA HIS A 201 2.04 -7.54 -9.60
C HIS A 201 2.02 -6.96 -11.02
N SER A 202 1.93 -5.63 -11.13
CA SER A 202 2.01 -4.90 -12.38
C SER A 202 3.32 -5.20 -13.11
N SER A 203 4.48 -5.05 -12.46
CA SER A 203 5.78 -5.29 -13.12
C SER A 203 5.95 -6.72 -13.66
N ASN A 204 5.29 -7.71 -13.06
CA ASN A 204 5.56 -9.12 -13.35
C ASN A 204 4.55 -9.76 -14.34
N VAL A 205 3.33 -9.23 -14.45
CA VAL A 205 2.19 -9.94 -15.08
C VAL A 205 1.66 -9.27 -16.35
N ILE A 206 2.06 -8.03 -16.67
CA ILE A 206 1.51 -7.33 -17.84
C ILE A 206 2.03 -7.95 -19.14
N ARG A 207 1.27 -8.88 -19.70
CA ARG A 207 1.47 -9.42 -21.05
C ARG A 207 0.43 -8.94 -22.06
N SER A 208 -0.66 -8.29 -21.60
CA SER A 208 -1.76 -7.86 -22.47
C SER A 208 -2.27 -6.45 -22.15
N GLN A 209 -2.74 -5.75 -23.18
CA GLN A 209 -3.27 -4.38 -23.10
C GLN A 209 -4.51 -4.25 -22.18
N SER A 210 -5.37 -5.28 -22.16
CA SER A 210 -6.56 -5.29 -21.30
C SER A 210 -6.19 -5.35 -19.81
N VAL A 211 -5.23 -6.22 -19.46
CA VAL A 211 -4.71 -6.32 -18.08
C VAL A 211 -4.01 -5.02 -17.69
N GLN A 212 -3.28 -4.39 -18.61
CA GLN A 212 -2.65 -3.09 -18.36
C GLN A 212 -3.66 -2.00 -18.02
N THR A 213 -4.75 -1.92 -18.78
CA THR A 213 -5.81 -0.92 -18.55
C THR A 213 -6.51 -1.14 -17.22
N ARG A 214 -6.77 -2.41 -16.86
CA ARG A 214 -7.37 -2.78 -15.57
C ARG A 214 -6.44 -2.45 -14.39
N ASN A 215 -5.15 -2.76 -14.51
CA ASN A 215 -4.15 -2.44 -13.49
C ASN A 215 -3.99 -0.93 -13.30
N ARG A 216 -3.96 -0.14 -14.38
CA ARG A 216 -3.93 1.33 -14.27
C ARG A 216 -5.17 1.86 -13.55
N THR A 217 -6.35 1.34 -13.90
CA THR A 217 -7.60 1.71 -13.21
C THR A 217 -7.55 1.37 -11.72
N LEU A 218 -6.96 0.22 -11.36
CA LEU A 218 -6.76 -0.17 -9.96
C LEU A 218 -5.79 0.78 -9.23
N GLN A 219 -4.69 1.16 -9.88
CA GLN A 219 -3.71 2.12 -9.34
C GLN A 219 -4.36 3.49 -9.12
N ASP A 220 -5.08 4.02 -10.11
CA ASP A 220 -5.82 5.29 -9.99
C ASP A 220 -6.83 5.25 -8.82
N GLN A 221 -7.50 4.12 -8.61
CA GLN A 221 -8.42 3.92 -7.49
C GLN A 221 -7.69 3.90 -6.14
N LEU A 222 -6.53 3.25 -6.06
CA LEU A 222 -5.72 3.19 -4.84
C LEU A 222 -5.17 4.57 -4.48
N GLU A 223 -4.64 5.30 -5.45
CA GLU A 223 -4.14 6.67 -5.27
C GLU A 223 -5.26 7.62 -4.80
N GLY A 224 -6.44 7.53 -5.40
CA GLY A 224 -7.61 8.27 -4.94
C GLY A 224 -8.00 7.97 -3.48
N ARG A 225 -7.88 6.70 -3.05
CA ARG A 225 -8.13 6.30 -1.65
C ARG A 225 -7.06 6.79 -0.70
N ILE A 226 -5.78 6.76 -1.11
CA ILE A 226 -4.63 7.29 -0.35
C ILE A 226 -4.83 8.78 -0.09
N LYS A 227 -5.10 9.56 -1.15
CA LYS A 227 -5.37 11.00 -1.06
C LYS A 227 -6.58 11.30 -0.18
N GLY A 228 -7.64 10.51 -0.29
CA GLY A 228 -8.80 10.59 0.60
C GLY A 228 -8.42 10.39 2.07
N CYS A 229 -7.65 9.36 2.39
CA CYS A 229 -7.20 9.10 3.77
C CYS A 229 -6.26 10.20 4.30
N GLN A 230 -5.36 10.73 3.46
CA GLN A 230 -4.49 11.84 3.80
C GLN A 230 -5.30 13.09 4.16
N GLN A 231 -6.27 13.47 3.31
CA GLN A 231 -7.15 14.62 3.58
C GLN A 231 -8.00 14.42 4.85
N MET A 232 -8.45 13.19 5.10
CA MET A 232 -9.14 12.83 6.35
C MET A 232 -8.26 13.02 7.57
N TYR A 233 -7.03 12.54 7.51
CA TYR A 233 -6.07 12.67 8.59
C TYR A 233 -5.73 14.13 8.89
N CYS A 234 -5.38 14.92 7.87
CA CYS A 234 -5.03 16.33 8.05
C CYS A 234 -6.19 17.12 8.64
N ALA A 235 -7.40 16.98 8.09
CA ALA A 235 -8.58 17.67 8.61
C ALA A 235 -8.92 17.26 10.06
N ALA A 236 -8.81 15.97 10.40
CA ALA A 236 -9.04 15.49 11.77
C ALA A 236 -7.98 16.03 12.74
N ARG A 237 -6.71 16.08 12.32
CA ARG A 237 -5.62 16.64 13.10
C ARG A 237 -5.77 18.14 13.32
N ASP A 238 -6.14 18.90 12.29
CA ASP A 238 -6.36 20.35 12.39
C ASP A 238 -7.54 20.67 13.32
N ALA A 239 -8.59 19.84 13.28
CA ALA A 239 -9.69 19.91 14.23
C ALA A 239 -9.22 19.61 15.67
N LEU A 240 -8.41 18.58 15.88
CA LEU A 240 -7.84 18.26 17.20
C LEU A 240 -6.92 19.36 17.73
N LEU A 241 -6.08 19.95 16.88
CA LEU A 241 -5.23 21.09 17.23
C LEU A 241 -6.10 22.28 17.67
N SER A 242 -7.21 22.51 16.98
CA SER A 242 -8.13 23.59 17.30
C SER A 242 -8.87 23.35 18.63
N LEU A 243 -9.21 22.10 18.97
CA LEU A 243 -9.96 21.74 20.18
C LEU A 243 -9.08 21.62 21.43
N ARG A 244 -7.99 20.84 21.35
CA ARG A 244 -7.12 20.49 22.49
C ARG A 244 -5.89 21.39 22.61
N GLY A 245 -5.47 22.01 21.51
CA GLY A 245 -4.18 22.71 21.43
C GLY A 245 -2.99 21.75 21.25
N PRO A 246 -1.77 22.29 21.07
CA PRO A 246 -0.56 21.49 20.93
C PRO A 246 -0.27 20.74 22.24
N GLY A 247 0.04 19.45 22.15
CA GLY A 247 0.30 18.60 23.31
C GLY A 247 1.08 17.33 22.96
N GLU A 248 1.17 16.41 23.92
CA GLU A 248 1.90 15.14 23.77
C GLU A 248 1.35 14.28 22.63
N TRP A 249 0.05 14.38 22.38
CA TRP A 249 -0.62 13.70 21.29
C TRP A 249 -0.10 14.12 19.90
N THR A 250 0.51 15.30 19.76
CA THR A 250 1.14 15.77 18.51
C THR A 250 2.42 14.99 18.18
N GLN A 251 3.04 14.34 19.18
CA GLN A 251 4.20 13.47 18.95
C GLN A 251 3.79 12.12 18.35
N VAL A 252 2.60 11.64 18.72
CA VAL A 252 2.00 10.40 18.21
C VAL A 252 1.32 10.63 16.85
N LEU A 253 0.60 11.75 16.70
CA LEU A 253 -0.08 12.16 15.47
C LEU A 253 0.65 13.36 14.86
N GLN A 254 1.73 13.08 14.11
CA GLN A 254 2.58 14.09 13.48
C GLN A 254 1.96 14.70 12.22
N GLU A 255 2.53 15.80 11.72
CA GLU A 255 2.15 16.41 10.46
C GLU A 255 2.47 15.48 9.30
N LEU A 256 1.44 15.16 8.51
CA LEU A 256 1.61 14.31 7.34
C LEU A 256 1.99 15.19 6.16
N LYS A 257 3.29 15.21 5.83
CA LYS A 257 3.77 15.82 4.59
C LYS A 257 3.52 14.87 3.43
N ASP A 258 3.41 15.40 2.21
CA ASP A 258 3.26 14.57 1.01
C ASP A 258 4.44 13.58 0.85
N GLU A 259 5.63 13.97 1.32
CA GLU A 259 6.85 13.15 1.35
C GLU A 259 6.75 11.92 2.27
N ASP A 260 5.88 11.95 3.28
CA ASP A 260 5.72 10.86 4.23
C ASP A 260 4.79 9.75 3.70
N VAL A 261 4.03 10.02 2.65
CA VAL A 261 3.08 9.09 2.01
C VAL A 261 3.81 8.09 1.12
N ARG A 262 4.64 7.25 1.74
CA ARG A 262 5.51 6.25 1.08
C ARG A 262 5.20 4.85 1.56
N GLY A 263 5.14 3.89 0.63
CA GLY A 263 5.05 2.47 0.93
C GLY A 263 6.37 1.90 1.47
N ILE A 264 6.30 0.73 2.09
CA ILE A 264 7.49 0.02 2.58
C ILE A 264 8.32 -0.42 1.36
N GLY A 265 9.55 0.10 1.25
CA GLY A 265 10.44 -0.17 0.11
C GLY A 265 10.20 0.70 -1.12
N GLU A 266 9.43 1.77 -1.01
CA GLU A 266 9.30 2.79 -2.06
C GLU A 266 10.22 3.98 -1.76
N ARG A 267 10.95 4.45 -2.78
CA ARG A 267 11.77 5.66 -2.68
C ARG A 267 11.13 6.81 -3.44
N LEU A 268 11.41 8.03 -2.99
CA LEU A 268 11.18 9.22 -3.80
C LEU A 268 12.07 9.13 -5.04
N LEU A 269 11.51 9.50 -6.19
CA LEU A 269 12.35 9.75 -7.37
C LEU A 269 13.36 10.84 -7.06
N LEU A 270 14.61 10.61 -7.44
CA LEU A 270 15.64 11.65 -7.45
C LEU A 270 15.27 12.75 -8.46
N GLU A 271 15.73 13.99 -8.25
CA GLU A 271 15.49 15.08 -9.21
C GLU A 271 15.92 14.72 -10.65
N GLU A 272 17.02 13.97 -10.78
CA GLU A 272 17.54 13.51 -12.07
C GLU A 272 16.60 12.50 -12.75
N GLU A 273 16.03 11.55 -12.00
CA GLU A 273 15.07 10.58 -12.53
C GLU A 273 13.74 11.24 -12.90
N LYS A 274 13.29 12.24 -12.13
CA LYS A 274 12.13 13.07 -12.47
C LYS A 274 12.36 13.77 -13.81
N GLU A 275 13.55 14.32 -14.03
CA GLU A 275 13.89 15.01 -15.27
C GLU A 275 14.00 14.05 -16.48
N ILE A 276 14.51 12.84 -16.27
CA ILE A 276 14.53 11.79 -17.30
C ILE A 276 13.10 11.39 -17.68
N LEU A 277 12.24 11.14 -16.70
CA LEU A 277 10.84 10.80 -16.95
C LEU A 277 10.08 11.96 -17.59
N ARG A 278 10.37 13.21 -17.19
CA ARG A 278 9.82 14.42 -17.83
C ARG A 278 10.16 14.45 -19.31
N LYS A 279 11.44 14.27 -19.66
CA LYS A 279 11.91 14.23 -21.06
C LYS A 279 11.30 13.07 -21.84
N ALA A 280 11.19 11.89 -21.24
CA ALA A 280 10.56 10.73 -21.87
C ALA A 280 9.06 10.98 -22.17
N GLN A 281 8.34 11.61 -21.24
CA GLN A 281 6.93 11.99 -21.44
C GLN A 281 6.75 13.10 -22.48
N GLU A 282 7.67 14.06 -22.54
CA GLU A 282 7.70 15.10 -23.59
C GLU A 282 7.91 14.46 -24.97
N LEU A 283 8.83 13.50 -25.09
CA LEU A 283 9.05 12.74 -26.33
C LEU A 283 7.86 11.86 -26.71
N ALA A 284 7.13 11.32 -25.74
CA ALA A 284 5.91 10.54 -25.95
C ALA A 284 4.68 11.41 -26.31
N GLY A 285 4.83 12.73 -26.44
CA GLY A 285 3.75 13.64 -26.84
C GLY A 285 2.70 13.91 -25.76
N VAL A 286 3.01 13.64 -24.49
CA VAL A 286 2.12 13.94 -23.36
C VAL A 286 2.06 15.46 -23.14
N SER A 287 0.87 16.01 -22.89
CA SER A 287 0.71 17.46 -22.72
C SER A 287 1.47 17.98 -21.50
N THR A 288 2.12 19.13 -21.63
CA THR A 288 2.92 19.77 -20.57
C THR A 288 2.13 20.03 -19.28
N GLY A 289 0.81 20.21 -19.38
CA GLY A 289 -0.09 20.31 -18.23
C GLY A 289 -0.27 18.99 -17.47
N THR A 290 -0.31 17.86 -18.19
CA THR A 290 -0.38 16.51 -17.59
C THR A 290 0.95 16.17 -16.92
N ILE A 291 2.08 16.46 -17.58
CA ILE A 291 3.43 16.26 -17.05
C ILE A 291 3.62 17.08 -15.76
N ARG A 292 3.14 18.34 -15.73
CA ARG A 292 3.16 19.17 -14.53
C ARG A 292 2.32 18.59 -13.39
N GLY A 293 1.21 17.91 -13.66
CA GLY A 293 0.42 17.21 -12.64
C GLY A 293 1.15 16.00 -12.03
N TYR A 294 1.86 15.23 -12.87
CA TYR A 294 2.66 14.07 -12.44
C TYR A 294 3.85 14.44 -11.54
N PHE A 295 4.50 15.58 -11.77
CA PHE A 295 5.71 15.98 -11.02
C PHE A 295 5.48 17.15 -10.05
N GLY A 296 4.37 17.87 -10.18
CA GLY A 296 4.05 19.09 -9.44
C GLY A 296 3.15 18.83 -8.24
N GLY A 297 3.61 18.00 -7.30
CA GLY A 297 3.29 18.04 -5.86
C GLY A 297 1.83 18.08 -5.38
N THR A 298 0.82 17.98 -6.24
CA THR A 298 -0.60 18.15 -5.84
C THR A 298 -1.45 16.91 -6.12
N GLU A 299 -0.98 16.02 -7.00
CA GLU A 299 -1.75 14.84 -7.40
C GLU A 299 -1.12 13.52 -7.01
N ASN A 300 0.19 13.32 -7.15
CA ASN A 300 0.92 12.20 -6.56
C ASN A 300 2.42 12.50 -6.61
N ILE A 301 3.17 12.30 -5.52
CA ILE A 301 4.63 12.24 -5.63
C ILE A 301 4.95 10.88 -6.25
N ALA A 302 5.56 10.90 -7.44
CA ALA A 302 5.98 9.68 -8.10
C ALA A 302 7.08 8.99 -7.25
N THR A 303 6.71 7.84 -6.70
CA THR A 303 7.58 6.95 -5.93
C THR A 303 7.94 5.73 -6.76
N VAL A 304 9.19 5.29 -6.70
CA VAL A 304 9.66 4.09 -7.41
C VAL A 304 9.91 2.96 -6.41
N PRO A 305 9.49 1.72 -6.71
CA PRO A 305 9.87 0.57 -5.91
C PRO A 305 11.40 0.42 -5.92
N VAL A 306 12.01 0.37 -4.74
CA VAL A 306 13.45 0.13 -4.63
C VAL A 306 13.74 -1.32 -4.99
N ASN A 307 14.55 -1.54 -6.01
CA ASN A 307 15.10 -2.87 -6.27
C ASN A 307 16.23 -3.13 -5.25
N PRO A 308 16.07 -4.11 -4.33
CA PRO A 308 17.06 -4.36 -3.29
C PRO A 308 18.43 -4.81 -3.83
N VAL A 309 18.50 -5.28 -5.07
CA VAL A 309 19.74 -5.69 -5.75
C VAL A 309 20.56 -4.48 -6.21
N LEU A 310 19.90 -3.43 -6.71
CA LEU A 310 20.56 -2.21 -7.21
C LEU A 310 20.89 -1.20 -6.09
N ALA A 311 20.29 -1.37 -4.91
CA ALA A 311 20.41 -0.43 -3.79
C ALA A 311 21.69 -0.60 -2.94
N ARG A 312 22.64 -1.47 -3.32
CA ARG A 312 23.90 -1.69 -2.56
C ARG A 312 24.78 -0.44 -2.38
N GLY A 313 24.48 0.70 -3.03
CA GLY A 313 25.25 1.95 -2.93
C GLY A 313 24.48 3.21 -2.50
N GLU A 314 23.15 3.20 -2.45
CA GLU A 314 22.32 4.41 -2.26
C GLU A 314 21.50 4.38 -0.95
N SER A 315 22.14 3.97 0.14
CA SER A 315 21.51 3.76 1.45
C SER A 315 20.96 5.02 2.12
N LYS A 316 21.29 6.22 1.64
CA LYS A 316 20.91 7.49 2.30
C LYS A 316 19.42 7.85 2.22
N ASN A 317 18.69 7.31 1.23
CA ASN A 317 17.27 7.64 1.02
C ASN A 317 16.31 6.51 1.41
N LEU A 318 16.81 5.46 2.09
CA LEU A 318 16.04 4.27 2.48
C LEU A 318 15.40 4.39 3.88
N HIS A 319 15.25 5.60 4.41
CA HIS A 319 14.58 5.82 5.69
C HIS A 319 13.06 5.71 5.53
N LEU A 320 12.45 4.77 6.25
CA LEU A 320 10.99 4.61 6.29
C LEU A 320 10.33 5.87 6.84
N SER A 321 9.17 6.22 6.28
CA SER A 321 8.38 7.34 6.78
C SER A 321 7.86 7.09 8.19
N TRP A 322 7.69 8.18 8.96
CA TRP A 322 7.29 8.10 10.36
C TRP A 322 5.95 7.37 10.56
N ILE A 323 5.09 7.41 9.54
CA ILE A 323 3.81 6.70 9.54
C ILE A 323 3.99 5.20 9.77
N TRP A 324 5.15 4.60 9.52
CA TRP A 324 5.38 3.16 9.76
C TRP A 324 5.86 2.82 11.17
N TYR A 325 6.31 3.80 11.95
CA TYR A 325 6.64 3.60 13.37
C TYR A 325 5.37 3.82 14.18
N THR A 326 4.85 2.77 14.83
CA THR A 326 3.68 2.91 15.72
C THR A 326 4.15 3.38 17.09
N THR A 327 4.34 4.68 17.30
CA THR A 327 4.59 5.22 18.65
C THR A 327 3.43 4.81 19.57
N GLY A 328 3.71 4.05 20.62
CA GLY A 328 2.72 3.38 21.47
C GLY A 328 1.55 4.30 21.85
N ILE A 329 0.33 3.87 21.49
CA ILE A 329 -0.93 4.59 21.77
C ILE A 329 -1.37 4.40 23.25
N HIS A 330 -0.54 3.84 24.12
CA HIS A 330 -0.88 3.63 25.53
C HIS A 330 0.27 4.06 26.45
N GLY A 331 0.00 4.97 27.39
CA GLY A 331 0.85 5.23 28.56
C GLY A 331 1.32 6.68 28.73
N ASN A 332 0.86 7.32 29.80
CA ASN A 332 1.22 8.66 30.30
C ASN A 332 2.70 9.03 30.05
N ALA A 333 2.93 10.19 29.41
CA ALA A 333 4.25 10.62 28.98
C ALA A 333 5.22 11.05 30.09
N GLU A 334 4.81 11.05 31.37
CA GLU A 334 5.75 11.25 32.49
C GLU A 334 6.50 9.97 32.89
N GLN A 335 6.07 8.77 32.47
CA GLN A 335 6.82 7.53 32.77
C GLN A 335 7.82 7.12 31.68
N VAL A 336 7.76 7.72 30.49
CA VAL A 336 8.61 7.32 29.34
C VAL A 336 10.02 7.94 29.39
N LYS A 337 10.24 9.03 30.13
CA LYS A 337 11.58 9.63 30.27
C LYS A 337 12.44 9.05 31.42
N LYS A 338 11.97 8.01 32.12
CA LYS A 338 12.72 7.36 33.21
C LYS A 338 12.57 5.84 33.30
N ARG A 339 12.26 5.16 32.19
CA ARG A 339 12.32 3.69 32.13
C ARG A 339 13.25 3.24 31.02
N GLU A 340 14.50 2.98 31.39
CA GLU A 340 15.29 1.92 30.77
C GLU A 340 14.50 0.61 30.95
N GLY A 341 13.66 0.28 29.99
CA GLY A 341 12.70 -0.82 30.09
C GLY A 341 11.29 -0.40 29.70
N ALA A 342 11.10 0.01 28.44
CA ALA A 342 9.80 -0.12 27.80
C ALA A 342 9.47 -1.62 27.72
N SER A 343 8.23 -1.99 28.05
CA SER A 343 7.79 -3.38 27.98
C SER A 343 7.88 -3.85 26.52
N VAL A 344 8.49 -5.02 26.35
CA VAL A 344 8.69 -5.71 25.07
C VAL A 344 7.39 -5.76 24.23
N GLU A 345 6.22 -5.81 24.87
CA GLU A 345 4.90 -5.87 24.21
C GLU A 345 4.48 -4.55 23.51
N GLU A 346 4.81 -3.39 24.08
CA GLU A 346 4.48 -2.08 23.48
C GLU A 346 5.34 -1.79 22.25
N ILE A 347 6.59 -2.25 22.28
CA ILE A 347 7.52 -2.12 21.18
C ILE A 347 7.20 -3.13 20.08
N ILE A 348 6.85 -4.38 20.40
CA ILE A 348 6.37 -5.36 19.41
C ILE A 348 5.14 -4.83 18.65
N SER A 349 4.19 -4.18 19.32
CA SER A 349 3.06 -3.54 18.62
C SER A 349 3.49 -2.38 17.69
N SER A 350 4.61 -1.73 18.02
CA SER A 350 5.18 -0.62 17.24
C SER A 350 5.95 -1.05 15.98
N SER A 351 6.61 -2.21 16.02
CA SER A 351 7.49 -2.71 14.95
C SER A 351 6.96 -3.97 14.25
N SER A 352 5.85 -4.57 14.72
CA SER A 352 5.28 -5.82 14.17
C SER A 352 5.02 -5.72 12.67
N SER A 353 4.48 -4.61 12.17
CA SER A 353 4.13 -4.53 10.75
C SER A 353 5.32 -4.38 9.80
N LEU A 354 6.45 -3.95 10.37
CA LEU A 354 7.73 -3.83 9.70
C LEU A 354 8.40 -5.20 9.72
N LEU A 355 8.62 -5.78 10.90
CA LEU A 355 9.19 -7.12 11.11
C LEU A 355 8.46 -8.22 10.31
N GLN A 356 7.12 -8.13 10.24
CA GLN A 356 6.28 -9.00 9.40
C GLN A 356 6.70 -9.03 7.93
N VAL A 357 6.96 -7.86 7.34
CA VAL A 357 7.33 -7.77 5.93
C VAL A 357 8.77 -8.23 5.72
N TYR A 358 9.67 -7.94 6.66
CA TYR A 358 11.09 -8.32 6.57
C TYR A 358 11.29 -9.83 6.56
N VAL A 359 10.74 -10.53 7.55
CA VAL A 359 10.97 -11.97 7.66
C VAL A 359 10.06 -12.76 6.72
N TYR A 360 8.86 -12.26 6.38
CA TYR A 360 8.06 -12.86 5.29
C TYR A 360 8.84 -12.89 3.98
N ASN A 361 9.55 -11.81 3.63
CA ASN A 361 10.37 -11.80 2.41
C ASN A 361 11.57 -12.77 2.54
N GLY A 362 12.24 -12.83 3.70
CA GLY A 362 13.33 -13.78 3.95
C GLY A 362 12.91 -15.25 3.87
N ALA A 363 11.79 -15.60 4.53
CA ALA A 363 11.24 -16.96 4.56
C ALA A 363 10.64 -17.41 3.22
N LYS A 364 10.16 -16.48 2.39
CA LYS A 364 9.58 -16.77 1.06
C LYS A 364 10.63 -17.21 0.04
N HIS A 365 11.86 -16.74 0.16
CA HIS A 365 12.88 -17.01 -0.86
C HIS A 365 13.46 -18.42 -0.79
N ALA A 366 13.53 -19.05 0.40
CA ALA A 366 14.03 -20.42 0.52
C ALA A 366 13.21 -21.45 -0.31
N PRO A 367 11.87 -21.57 -0.16
CA PRO A 367 11.09 -22.51 -0.95
C PRO A 367 11.00 -22.13 -2.43
N GLU A 368 11.10 -20.84 -2.79
CA GLU A 368 11.17 -20.41 -4.20
C GLU A 368 12.48 -20.85 -4.86
N LEU A 369 13.60 -20.75 -4.15
CA LEU A 369 14.91 -21.22 -4.64
C LEU A 369 14.95 -22.75 -4.80
N GLU A 370 14.35 -23.49 -3.88
CA GLU A 370 14.17 -24.94 -4.00
C GLU A 370 13.31 -25.31 -5.22
N LEU A 371 12.20 -24.57 -5.44
CA LEU A 371 11.32 -24.80 -6.57
C LEU A 371 12.03 -24.55 -7.91
N VAL A 372 12.76 -23.43 -8.03
CA VAL A 372 13.51 -23.10 -9.25
C VAL A 372 14.58 -24.17 -9.53
N ASN A 373 15.27 -24.66 -8.50
CA ASN A 373 16.25 -25.73 -8.67
C ASN A 373 15.60 -27.04 -9.15
N GLU A 374 14.43 -27.38 -8.61
CA GLU A 374 13.64 -28.54 -9.04
C GLU A 374 13.09 -28.36 -10.47
N GLU A 375 12.67 -27.16 -10.86
CA GLU A 375 12.24 -26.84 -12.22
C GLU A 375 13.38 -27.00 -13.23
N MET A 376 14.57 -26.47 -12.92
CA MET A 376 15.78 -26.66 -13.73
C MET A 376 16.08 -28.17 -13.91
N ARG A 377 16.06 -28.93 -12.81
CA ARG A 377 16.28 -30.38 -12.85
C ARG A 377 15.25 -31.10 -13.73
N ARG A 378 13.97 -30.74 -13.61
CA ARG A 378 12.89 -31.33 -14.42
C ARG A 378 13.01 -31.00 -15.90
N ALA A 379 13.39 -29.77 -16.24
CA ALA A 379 13.58 -29.35 -17.62
C ALA A 379 14.68 -30.17 -18.31
N VAL A 380 15.82 -30.37 -17.64
CA VAL A 380 16.91 -31.25 -18.13
C VAL A 380 16.43 -32.70 -18.24
N ALA A 381 15.77 -33.22 -17.20
CA ALA A 381 15.25 -34.59 -17.19
C ALA A 381 14.23 -34.83 -18.33
N PHE A 382 13.38 -33.84 -18.62
CA PHE A 382 12.43 -33.88 -19.72
C PHE A 382 13.13 -33.96 -21.07
N CYS A 383 14.15 -33.13 -21.34
CA CYS A 383 14.91 -33.19 -22.58
C CYS A 383 15.60 -34.55 -22.77
N ARG A 384 16.20 -35.11 -21.71
CA ARG A 384 16.79 -36.46 -21.73
C ARG A 384 15.76 -37.55 -22.03
N TRP A 385 14.61 -37.49 -21.35
CA TRP A 385 13.51 -38.42 -21.61
C TRP A 385 12.98 -38.28 -23.04
N LYS A 386 12.83 -37.04 -23.54
CA LYS A 386 12.31 -36.77 -24.88
C LYS A 386 13.28 -37.27 -25.96
N SER A 387 14.59 -37.17 -25.73
CA SER A 387 15.61 -37.78 -26.58
C SER A 387 15.45 -39.30 -26.66
N GLN A 388 15.32 -40.00 -25.53
CA GLN A 388 15.07 -41.44 -25.50
C GLN A 388 13.74 -41.81 -26.18
N TRP A 389 12.70 -41.00 -25.98
CA TRP A 389 11.40 -41.18 -26.63
C TRP A 389 11.51 -41.10 -28.16
N TRP A 390 12.30 -40.18 -28.69
CA TRP A 390 12.57 -40.07 -30.13
C TRP A 390 13.30 -41.30 -30.66
N GLN A 391 14.28 -41.83 -29.92
CA GLN A 391 14.97 -43.08 -30.29
C GLN A 391 14.00 -44.27 -30.33
N GLN A 392 13.04 -44.34 -29.40
CA GLN A 392 12.00 -45.37 -29.42
C GLN A 392 11.03 -45.25 -30.61
N GLN A 393 11.01 -44.12 -31.34
CA GLN A 393 10.17 -43.97 -32.53
C GLN A 393 10.77 -44.61 -33.79
N LEU A 394 12.06 -44.96 -33.78
CA LEU A 394 12.78 -45.48 -34.95
C LEU A 394 12.09 -46.69 -35.58
N GLU A 395 11.73 -47.68 -34.76
CA GLU A 395 11.25 -48.98 -35.26
C GLU A 395 9.71 -49.11 -35.23
N ARG A 396 8.98 -48.03 -34.93
CA ARG A 396 7.53 -48.09 -34.71
C ARG A 396 6.71 -48.27 -35.99
N ARG A 397 7.23 -47.89 -37.16
CA ARG A 397 6.51 -47.98 -38.43
C ARG A 397 7.13 -49.06 -39.32
N THR A 398 6.43 -50.18 -39.46
CA THR A 398 6.82 -51.30 -40.32
C THR A 398 6.00 -51.33 -41.61
N GLY A 399 6.59 -51.79 -42.73
CA GLY A 399 5.88 -51.98 -44.00
C GLY A 399 5.85 -50.75 -44.93
N ILE A 400 6.85 -49.88 -44.84
CA ILE A 400 6.98 -48.64 -45.61
C ILE A 400 8.16 -48.74 -46.58
N GLU A 401 8.16 -47.94 -47.67
CA GLU A 401 9.29 -47.84 -48.60
C GLU A 401 10.61 -47.48 -47.90
N SER A 402 11.72 -48.09 -48.37
CA SER A 402 13.04 -47.97 -47.75
C SER A 402 13.55 -46.53 -47.64
N CYS A 403 13.30 -45.68 -48.64
CA CYS A 403 13.72 -44.27 -48.62
C CYS A 403 12.98 -43.45 -47.55
N LEU A 404 11.70 -43.78 -47.30
CA LEU A 404 10.91 -43.12 -46.27
C LEU A 404 11.28 -43.61 -44.88
N ILE A 405 11.66 -44.89 -44.73
CA ILE A 405 12.24 -45.41 -43.47
C ILE A 405 13.53 -44.66 -43.14
N GLU A 406 14.43 -44.48 -44.12
CA GLU A 406 15.67 -43.72 -43.94
C GLU A 406 15.41 -42.28 -43.51
N GLY A 407 14.46 -41.59 -44.16
CA GLY A 407 14.07 -40.22 -43.78
C GLY A 407 13.47 -40.12 -42.38
N LEU A 408 12.63 -41.08 -41.97
CA LEU A 408 12.05 -41.13 -40.62
C LEU A 408 13.13 -41.41 -39.55
N HIS A 409 14.11 -42.25 -39.88
CA HIS A 409 15.25 -42.50 -39.00
C HIS A 409 16.11 -41.26 -38.84
N ALA A 410 16.46 -40.58 -39.94
CA ALA A 410 17.22 -39.34 -39.89
C ALA A 410 16.51 -38.28 -39.05
N TYR A 411 15.22 -38.06 -39.28
CA TYR A 411 14.40 -37.08 -38.55
C TYR A 411 14.34 -37.37 -37.04
N SER A 412 14.06 -38.61 -36.65
CA SER A 412 13.98 -38.98 -35.23
C SER A 412 15.35 -38.90 -34.53
N LEU A 413 16.44 -39.30 -35.21
CA LEU A 413 17.79 -39.17 -34.67
C LEU A 413 18.23 -37.71 -34.53
N GLU A 414 17.89 -36.85 -35.50
CA GLU A 414 18.18 -35.42 -35.44
C GLU A 414 17.45 -34.74 -34.27
N HIS A 415 16.17 -35.07 -34.06
CA HIS A 415 15.41 -34.57 -32.91
C HIS A 415 15.93 -35.12 -31.58
N ALA A 416 16.34 -36.38 -31.52
CA ALA A 416 16.98 -36.94 -30.33
C ALA A 416 18.29 -36.21 -29.99
N ARG A 417 19.13 -35.95 -31.01
CA ARG A 417 20.38 -35.18 -30.84
C ARG A 417 20.11 -33.76 -30.37
N THR A 418 19.15 -33.07 -30.98
CA THR A 418 18.78 -31.70 -30.60
C THR A 418 18.31 -31.60 -29.14
N GLU A 419 17.47 -32.52 -28.67
CA GLU A 419 17.03 -32.54 -27.27
C GLU A 419 18.18 -32.90 -26.31
N THR A 420 19.12 -33.75 -26.74
CA THR A 420 20.32 -34.08 -25.95
C THR A 420 21.25 -32.87 -25.81
N ALA A 421 21.54 -32.18 -26.92
CA ALA A 421 22.35 -30.97 -26.93
C ALA A 421 21.72 -29.84 -26.10
N ARG A 422 20.38 -29.72 -26.12
CA ARG A 422 19.66 -28.75 -25.26
C ARG A 422 19.82 -29.08 -23.78
N ALA A 423 19.74 -30.35 -23.39
CA ALA A 423 19.95 -30.76 -22.01
C ALA A 423 21.38 -30.44 -21.52
N GLU A 424 22.40 -30.72 -22.35
CA GLU A 424 23.81 -30.43 -22.05
C GLU A 424 24.05 -28.93 -21.89
N LEU A 425 23.52 -28.12 -22.81
CA LEU A 425 23.61 -26.66 -22.75
C LEU A 425 22.97 -26.08 -21.47
N TRP A 426 21.79 -26.58 -21.11
CA TRP A 426 21.09 -26.14 -19.90
C TRP A 426 21.82 -26.57 -18.62
N GLU A 427 22.37 -27.77 -18.57
CA GLU A 427 23.20 -28.21 -17.44
C GLU A 427 24.44 -27.33 -17.28
N GLU A 428 25.14 -27.01 -18.38
CA GLU A 428 26.31 -26.14 -18.35
C GLU A 428 25.95 -24.73 -17.86
N LYS A 429 24.89 -24.12 -18.41
CA LYS A 429 24.44 -22.78 -18.03
C LYS A 429 23.90 -22.71 -16.60
N TRP A 430 23.22 -23.75 -16.12
CA TRP A 430 22.59 -23.75 -14.79
C TRP A 430 23.49 -24.26 -13.67
N ALA A 431 24.56 -25.00 -13.96
CA ALA A 431 25.54 -25.46 -12.96
C ALA A 431 26.06 -24.35 -12.00
N PRO A 432 26.45 -23.14 -12.46
CA PRO A 432 26.89 -22.08 -11.54
C PRO A 432 25.75 -21.52 -10.69
N LEU A 433 24.52 -21.49 -11.23
CA LEU A 433 23.33 -21.08 -10.48
C LEU A 433 22.99 -22.09 -9.38
N GLN A 434 22.96 -23.38 -9.71
CA GLN A 434 22.65 -24.45 -8.75
C GLN A 434 23.64 -24.48 -7.59
N LYS A 435 24.95 -24.33 -7.85
CA LYS A 435 25.96 -24.23 -6.80
C LYS A 435 25.74 -23.05 -5.86
N ARG A 436 25.33 -21.89 -6.39
CA ARG A 436 25.02 -20.71 -5.58
C ARG A 436 23.76 -20.90 -4.75
N VAL A 437 22.71 -21.48 -5.33
CA VAL A 437 21.48 -21.80 -4.61
C VAL A 437 21.75 -22.77 -3.47
N GLU A 438 22.56 -23.81 -3.69
CA GLU A 438 22.95 -24.76 -2.65
C GLU A 438 23.73 -24.10 -1.51
N ILE A 439 24.65 -23.18 -1.83
CA ILE A 439 25.36 -22.39 -0.82
C ILE A 439 24.41 -21.48 -0.03
N ILE A 440 23.44 -20.85 -0.70
CA ILE A 440 22.44 -20.00 -0.05
C ILE A 440 21.56 -20.84 0.89
N LEU A 441 21.03 -21.97 0.43
CA LEU A 441 20.20 -22.86 1.25
C LEU A 441 20.98 -23.41 2.46
N THR A 442 22.21 -23.86 2.27
CA THR A 442 23.05 -24.34 3.39
C THR A 442 23.42 -23.26 4.41
N CYS A 443 23.51 -21.99 4.00
CA CYS A 443 23.73 -20.88 4.93
C CYS A 443 22.42 -20.40 5.58
N LEU A 444 21.26 -20.63 4.98
CA LEU A 444 19.97 -20.34 5.60
C LEU A 444 19.69 -21.29 6.79
N ASP A 445 20.22 -22.52 6.73
CA ASP A 445 20.13 -23.49 7.81
C ASP A 445 21.13 -23.23 8.96
N ASP A 446 22.18 -22.42 8.74
CA ASP A 446 23.25 -22.14 9.70
C ASP A 446 23.44 -20.62 9.93
N PRO A 447 22.91 -20.06 11.04
CA PRO A 447 22.92 -18.62 11.30
C PRO A 447 24.31 -18.02 11.59
N GLU A 448 25.36 -18.83 11.76
CA GLU A 448 26.75 -18.36 11.96
C GLU A 448 27.58 -18.34 10.67
N ALA A 449 27.03 -18.82 9.54
CA ALA A 449 27.76 -18.92 8.29
C ALA A 449 27.92 -17.57 7.56
N ASP A 450 29.16 -17.19 7.28
CA ASP A 450 29.48 -16.01 6.44
C ASP A 450 29.16 -16.27 4.96
N LEU A 451 27.94 -15.88 4.59
CA LEU A 451 27.40 -16.02 3.24
C LEU A 451 28.21 -15.24 2.19
N GLU A 452 28.74 -14.06 2.54
CA GLU A 452 29.49 -13.23 1.59
C GLU A 452 30.83 -13.87 1.23
N ALA A 453 31.57 -14.38 2.23
CA ALA A 453 32.83 -15.08 1.99
C ALA A 453 32.63 -16.34 1.12
N LYS A 454 31.55 -17.10 1.35
CA LYS A 454 31.23 -18.29 0.56
C LYS A 454 30.80 -17.95 -0.86
N LEU A 455 30.00 -16.90 -1.07
CA LEU A 455 29.58 -16.49 -2.41
C LEU A 455 30.71 -15.90 -3.26
N SER A 456 31.66 -15.19 -2.64
CA SER A 456 32.88 -14.69 -3.31
C SER A 456 33.77 -15.82 -3.83
N SER A 457 33.68 -17.02 -3.26
CA SER A 457 34.48 -18.17 -3.71
C SER A 457 33.98 -18.81 -5.01
N VAL A 458 32.74 -18.53 -5.45
CA VAL A 458 32.06 -19.23 -6.56
C VAL A 458 32.30 -18.57 -7.93
N GLY A 459 33.04 -17.45 -7.99
CA GLY A 459 33.30 -16.69 -9.22
C GLY A 459 32.08 -15.88 -9.69
N SER A 460 32.28 -14.84 -10.51
CA SER A 460 31.22 -13.94 -10.98
C SER A 460 30.16 -14.68 -11.82
N LEU A 461 28.89 -14.38 -11.60
CA LEU A 461 27.79 -14.90 -12.42
C LEU A 461 27.52 -13.87 -13.52
N GLU A 462 27.99 -14.15 -14.74
CA GLU A 462 27.59 -13.36 -15.90
C GLU A 462 26.20 -13.80 -16.33
N VAL A 463 25.20 -13.01 -15.96
CA VAL A 463 23.84 -13.17 -16.48
C VAL A 463 23.75 -12.30 -17.72
N GLU A 464 23.81 -12.91 -18.90
CA GLU A 464 23.37 -12.26 -20.13
C GLU A 464 21.86 -12.05 -20.03
N ILE A 465 21.47 -10.85 -19.61
CA ILE A 465 20.11 -10.38 -19.78
C ILE A 465 20.05 -9.90 -21.23
N GLU A 466 19.45 -10.70 -22.11
CA GLU A 466 18.92 -10.19 -23.37
C GLU A 466 17.84 -9.17 -23.00
N LEU A 467 18.24 -7.91 -22.87
CA LEU A 467 17.31 -6.82 -22.99
C LEU A 467 16.82 -6.92 -24.43
N GLU A 468 15.60 -7.43 -24.62
CA GLU A 468 14.82 -7.13 -25.82
C GLU A 468 14.70 -5.61 -25.88
N THR A 469 15.72 -4.95 -26.44
CA THR A 469 15.56 -3.62 -26.98
C THR A 469 14.59 -3.82 -28.13
N ASP A 470 13.34 -3.44 -27.89
CA ASP A 470 12.33 -3.25 -28.92
C ASP A 470 12.94 -2.42 -30.07
N VAL A 471 13.53 -3.09 -31.05
CA VAL A 471 13.94 -2.49 -32.32
C VAL A 471 12.67 -2.36 -33.14
N TRP A 472 11.85 -1.38 -32.80
CA TRP A 472 10.83 -0.82 -33.68
C TRP A 472 11.40 0.38 -34.44
N ALA A 473 12.60 0.22 -35.02
CA ALA A 473 13.19 1.24 -35.87
C ALA A 473 13.14 0.78 -37.34
N THR A 474 12.41 1.59 -38.12
CA THR A 474 12.45 1.78 -39.58
C THR A 474 11.92 0.65 -40.46
N GLU A 475 10.60 0.62 -40.63
CA GLU A 475 10.04 0.34 -41.96
C GLU A 475 10.17 1.63 -42.80
N ASP A 476 10.87 1.52 -43.92
CA ASP A 476 11.06 2.59 -44.91
C ASP A 476 9.70 3.09 -45.47
N PRO A 477 9.49 4.40 -45.62
CA PRO A 477 8.23 4.97 -46.10
C PRO A 477 8.08 4.99 -47.64
N ASP A 478 8.60 3.99 -48.37
CA ASP A 478 8.66 4.03 -49.84
C ASP A 478 8.01 2.86 -50.59
N ASP A 479 7.15 2.05 -49.96
CA ASP A 479 6.32 1.06 -50.68
C ASP A 479 4.81 1.32 -50.50
N ILE A 480 4.35 2.44 -51.09
CA ILE A 480 2.97 2.57 -51.57
C ILE A 480 3.02 3.13 -52.99
N GLN A 481 2.92 2.26 -53.98
CA GLN A 481 2.34 2.56 -55.29
C GLN A 481 1.24 1.56 -55.65
#